data_AF-A0A1F9PH10-F1
#
_entry.id   AF-A0A1F9PH10-F1
#
_cell.length_a   1.000
_cell.length_b   1.000
_cell.length_c   1.000
_cell.angle_alpha   90.00
_cell.angle_beta   90.00
_cell.angle_gamma   90.00
#
_symmetry.space_group_name_H-M   'P 1'
#
loop_
_entity.id
_entity.type
_entity.pdbx_description
1 polymer ?
#
loop_
_entity_poly.entity_id
_entity_poly.type
_entity_poly.pdbx_seq_one_letter_code
_entity_poly.pdbx_strand_id
1 'polypeptide(L)'
;MMAPDTVNIRILVVDDEKPVLNLYKDIIEKSRTNECYDLKLCGTSHEAIETVKESMEKNIPFSLVFMDINLSSDKDGLLTATEIRKLDPDTHIVFVTGQLNFDIMERSKQIPPPDRIYFLQKPFEAVEIVQFVNSLGARWYRDREYLKIKDDLTTGIRQRTDQLQKTNRALEKEIQKRQHTEEALRKKEEHYRNIIEKNADAMIVLDDQGIVQYMNSAAERLFDRRPEQFVGKIFGFSIISDEPTEIEILRKNGSVITGEMRMVELEWNGKKSYINSIRDITQRKEMEIQLKESLTKYEKTIRGTIQAMSAIVEKRDPYTSGHQAHVEKIAVRIAEKMQLSEKFIEGLSMSAMIHDIGKIAIPAEILSNPKRLTNVEFQLIQTHSQIGYEILKNIEAPWPIARIIFQHHERVDGTGYPSGIKKEDILFEARIISVADSLDAMASHRPYRPSLGREYAIKEVVKNKGVFYDSDVVDAGIRLFEEGCLFDQEETCS
;
A
#
# COMPACT_ATOMS: atom_id res chain seq x y z
N MET A 1 30.11 -60.07 -21.91
CA MET A 1 30.84 -61.29 -21.52
C MET A 1 32.18 -61.26 -22.24
N MET A 2 33.21 -60.72 -21.59
CA MET A 2 34.59 -60.84 -22.06
C MET A 2 35.11 -62.18 -21.52
N ALA A 3 35.82 -62.94 -22.36
CA ALA A 3 36.48 -64.17 -21.93
C ALA A 3 37.37 -63.88 -20.70
N PRO A 4 37.53 -64.82 -19.75
CA PRO A 4 38.43 -64.61 -18.62
C PRO A 4 39.82 -64.30 -19.18
N ASP A 5 40.36 -63.14 -18.81
CA ASP A 5 41.68 -62.69 -19.19
C ASP A 5 42.67 -63.84 -18.98
N THR A 6 43.25 -64.37 -20.05
CA THR A 6 44.34 -65.35 -19.93
C THR A 6 45.49 -64.63 -19.25
N VAL A 7 45.68 -64.93 -17.96
CA VAL A 7 46.76 -64.40 -17.14
C VAL A 7 48.08 -64.74 -17.84
N ASN A 8 48.72 -63.74 -18.44
CA ASN A 8 49.96 -63.94 -19.18
C ASN A 8 51.13 -63.84 -18.20
N ILE A 9 51.44 -64.95 -17.54
CA ILE A 9 52.47 -64.98 -16.50
C ILE A 9 53.83 -64.84 -17.17
N ARG A 10 54.50 -63.70 -16.92
CA ARG A 10 55.85 -63.45 -17.43
C ARG A 10 56.89 -63.92 -16.44
N ILE A 11 57.76 -64.79 -16.91
CA ILE A 11 58.74 -65.50 -16.08
C ILE A 11 60.13 -65.16 -16.61
N LEU A 12 61.01 -64.73 -15.72
CA LEU A 12 62.42 -64.58 -15.99
C LEU A 12 63.18 -65.73 -15.32
N VAL A 13 64.09 -66.40 -16.02
CA VAL A 13 64.97 -67.41 -15.45
C VAL A 13 66.41 -66.96 -15.64
N VAL A 14 67.18 -66.96 -14.55
CA VAL A 14 68.57 -66.52 -14.52
C VAL A 14 69.42 -67.65 -13.96
N ASP A 15 70.23 -68.28 -14.81
CA ASP A 15 71.15 -69.36 -14.45
C ASP A 15 72.31 -69.37 -15.47
N ASP A 16 73.55 -69.53 -15.03
CA ASP A 16 74.73 -69.51 -15.88
C ASP A 16 75.00 -70.86 -16.57
N GLU A 17 74.36 -71.93 -16.12
CA GLU A 17 74.38 -73.24 -16.74
C GLU A 17 73.33 -73.36 -17.84
N LYS A 18 73.77 -73.32 -19.11
CA LYS A 18 72.89 -73.54 -20.28
C LYS A 18 72.02 -74.82 -20.21
N PRO A 19 72.51 -75.97 -19.70
CA PRO A 19 71.66 -77.15 -19.51
C PRO A 19 70.47 -76.90 -18.58
N VAL A 20 70.66 -76.09 -17.52
CA VAL A 20 69.60 -75.75 -16.56
C VAL A 20 68.59 -74.79 -17.18
N LEU A 21 69.04 -73.77 -17.92
CA LEU A 21 68.14 -72.89 -18.68
C LEU A 21 67.26 -73.65 -19.67
N ASN A 22 67.84 -74.63 -20.39
CA ASN A 22 67.09 -75.49 -21.31
C ASN A 22 66.10 -76.39 -20.56
N LEU A 23 66.45 -76.87 -19.36
CA LEU A 23 65.55 -77.64 -18.52
C LEU A 23 64.33 -76.81 -18.08
N TYR A 24 64.52 -75.57 -17.63
CA TYR A 24 63.42 -74.65 -17.31
C TYR A 24 62.51 -74.40 -18.51
N LYS A 25 63.11 -74.18 -19.69
CA LYS A 25 62.38 -74.01 -20.94
C LYS A 25 61.51 -75.23 -21.25
N ASP A 26 62.10 -76.42 -21.20
CA ASP A 26 61.41 -77.67 -21.46
C ASP A 26 60.26 -77.92 -20.48
N ILE A 27 60.48 -77.65 -19.19
CA ILE A 27 59.46 -77.83 -18.14
C ILE A 27 58.27 -76.89 -18.36
N ILE A 28 58.54 -75.59 -18.57
CA ILE A 28 57.51 -74.55 -18.70
C ILE A 28 56.76 -74.67 -20.05
N GLU A 29 57.44 -75.03 -21.13
CA GLU A 29 56.81 -75.24 -22.44
C GLU A 29 55.95 -76.51 -22.48
N LYS A 30 56.39 -77.60 -21.83
CA LYS A 30 55.61 -78.86 -21.74
C LYS A 30 54.43 -78.78 -20.77
N SER A 31 54.46 -77.86 -19.80
CA SER A 31 53.36 -77.65 -18.84
C SER A 31 52.23 -76.73 -19.36
N ARG A 32 52.20 -76.43 -20.68
CA ARG A 32 51.15 -75.63 -21.32
C ARG A 32 49.82 -76.39 -21.36
N THR A 33 49.10 -76.40 -20.26
CA THR A 33 47.79 -77.07 -20.21
C THR A 33 46.60 -76.11 -20.20
N ASN A 34 46.78 -74.78 -20.01
CA ASN A 34 45.75 -73.74 -20.28
C ASN A 34 46.20 -72.27 -20.03
N GLU A 35 47.42 -72.00 -19.55
CA GLU A 35 47.94 -70.64 -19.30
C GLU A 35 48.98 -70.23 -20.37
N CYS A 36 49.04 -68.93 -20.69
CA CYS A 36 50.12 -68.37 -21.51
C CYS A 36 51.28 -67.96 -20.61
N TYR A 37 52.38 -68.72 -20.68
CA TYR A 37 53.65 -68.33 -20.07
C TYR A 37 54.50 -67.58 -21.10
N ASP A 38 55.00 -66.40 -20.75
CA ASP A 38 56.04 -65.69 -21.49
C ASP A 38 57.36 -65.85 -20.74
N LEU A 39 58.23 -66.70 -21.28
CA LEU A 39 59.49 -67.10 -20.65
C LEU A 39 60.67 -66.36 -21.28
N LYS A 40 61.46 -65.69 -20.43
CA LYS A 40 62.73 -65.08 -20.81
C LYS A 40 63.86 -65.74 -20.04
N LEU A 41 64.89 -66.17 -20.76
CA LEU A 41 66.07 -66.83 -20.20
C LEU A 41 67.25 -65.87 -20.28
N CYS A 42 68.01 -65.76 -19.19
CA CYS A 42 69.22 -64.94 -19.12
C CYS A 42 70.37 -65.79 -18.56
N GLY A 43 71.54 -65.74 -19.21
CA GLY A 43 72.72 -66.49 -18.78
C GLY A 43 73.63 -65.72 -17.84
N THR A 44 73.38 -64.43 -17.64
CA THR A 44 74.23 -63.54 -16.83
C THR A 44 73.40 -62.56 -16.00
N SER A 45 73.98 -62.08 -14.89
CA SER A 45 73.36 -61.06 -14.03
C SER A 45 73.08 -59.74 -14.75
N HIS A 46 73.97 -59.31 -15.64
CA HIS A 46 73.80 -58.07 -16.40
C HIS A 46 72.61 -58.14 -17.36
N GLU A 47 72.52 -59.24 -18.13
CA GLU A 47 71.42 -59.50 -19.06
C GLU A 47 70.07 -59.54 -18.34
N ALA A 48 70.01 -60.13 -17.14
CA ALA A 48 68.80 -60.19 -16.33
C ALA A 48 68.32 -58.79 -15.87
N ILE A 49 69.22 -57.95 -15.37
CA ILE A 49 68.89 -56.60 -14.89
C ILE A 49 68.43 -55.70 -16.05
N GLU A 50 69.15 -55.73 -17.17
CA GLU A 50 68.78 -54.96 -18.37
C GLU A 50 67.42 -55.38 -18.92
N THR A 51 67.18 -56.70 -18.98
CA THR A 51 65.90 -57.26 -19.39
C THR A 51 64.74 -56.79 -18.50
N VAL A 52 64.91 -56.78 -17.17
CA VAL A 52 63.88 -56.25 -16.25
C VAL A 52 63.67 -54.76 -16.45
N LYS A 53 64.74 -53.99 -16.61
CA LYS A 53 64.67 -52.54 -16.83
C LYS A 53 63.88 -52.20 -18.09
N GLU A 54 64.19 -52.81 -19.23
CA GLU A 54 63.44 -52.62 -20.47
C GLU A 54 61.96 -53.01 -20.31
N SER A 55 61.70 -54.07 -19.54
CA SER A 55 60.35 -54.56 -19.26
C SER A 55 59.52 -53.53 -18.50
N MET A 56 60.12 -52.87 -17.51
CA MET A 56 59.48 -51.83 -16.72
C MET A 56 59.24 -50.56 -17.53
N GLU A 57 60.16 -50.17 -18.41
CA GLU A 57 59.97 -49.05 -19.34
C GLU A 57 58.80 -49.28 -20.30
N LYS A 58 58.62 -50.52 -20.76
CA LYS A 58 57.48 -50.94 -21.59
C LYS A 58 56.20 -51.17 -20.78
N ASN A 59 56.24 -51.04 -19.45
CA ASN A 59 55.16 -51.35 -18.50
C ASN A 59 54.61 -52.78 -18.64
N ILE A 60 55.50 -53.74 -18.96
CA ILE A 60 55.20 -55.16 -19.05
C ILE A 60 56.09 -55.90 -18.03
N PRO A 61 55.88 -55.74 -16.72
CA PRO A 61 56.73 -56.33 -15.68
C PRO A 61 56.74 -57.87 -15.70
N PHE A 62 57.76 -58.44 -15.06
CA PHE A 62 57.81 -59.87 -14.79
C PHE A 62 57.02 -60.20 -13.53
N SER A 63 56.21 -61.25 -13.58
CA SER A 63 55.43 -61.74 -12.43
C SER A 63 56.31 -62.54 -11.47
N LEU A 64 57.27 -63.27 -12.03
CA LEU A 64 58.14 -64.21 -11.31
C LEU A 64 59.55 -64.25 -11.92
N VAL A 65 60.56 -64.36 -11.06
CA VAL A 65 61.97 -64.53 -11.44
C VAL A 65 62.52 -65.78 -10.73
N PHE A 66 62.95 -66.79 -11.47
CA PHE A 66 63.81 -67.85 -10.94
C PHE A 66 65.26 -67.42 -11.08
N MET A 67 66.03 -67.54 -10.01
CA MET A 67 67.39 -67.03 -9.96
C MET A 67 68.31 -68.01 -9.27
N ASP A 68 69.32 -68.49 -9.98
CA ASP A 68 70.39 -69.24 -9.34
C ASP A 68 71.17 -68.33 -8.38
N ILE A 69 71.55 -68.88 -7.23
CA ILE A 69 72.31 -68.13 -6.23
C ILE A 69 73.77 -67.99 -6.66
N ASN A 70 74.37 -69.03 -7.24
CA ASN A 70 75.80 -69.10 -7.52
C ASN A 70 76.11 -68.80 -8.99
N LEU A 71 75.73 -67.60 -9.46
CA LEU A 71 76.08 -67.14 -10.80
C LEU A 71 77.59 -66.87 -10.92
N SER A 72 78.27 -67.48 -11.89
CA SER A 72 79.70 -67.25 -12.20
C SER A 72 80.01 -65.86 -12.81
N SER A 73 78.99 -65.02 -13.00
CA SER A 73 79.13 -63.65 -13.52
C SER A 73 79.64 -62.65 -12.47
N ASP A 74 79.97 -61.42 -12.88
CA ASP A 74 80.52 -60.34 -12.02
C ASP A 74 79.68 -60.00 -10.76
N LYS A 75 78.44 -60.51 -10.64
CA LYS A 75 77.56 -60.38 -9.48
C LYS A 75 76.93 -61.72 -9.11
N ASP A 76 76.95 -62.03 -7.81
CA ASP A 76 76.18 -63.08 -7.13
C ASP A 76 74.65 -62.90 -7.37
N GLY A 77 73.90 -64.00 -7.40
CA GLY A 77 72.43 -63.99 -7.54
C GLY A 77 71.75 -63.10 -6.51
N LEU A 78 72.22 -63.04 -5.26
CA LEU A 78 71.61 -62.15 -4.24
C LEU A 78 71.75 -60.66 -4.58
N LEU A 79 72.89 -60.25 -5.15
CA LEU A 79 73.09 -58.86 -5.59
C LEU A 79 72.22 -58.54 -6.80
N THR A 80 72.07 -59.51 -7.71
CA THR A 80 71.21 -59.39 -8.89
C THR A 80 69.74 -59.20 -8.49
N ALA A 81 69.24 -59.99 -7.53
CA ALA A 81 67.89 -59.84 -6.98
C ALA A 81 67.65 -58.48 -6.32
N THR A 82 68.66 -57.95 -5.62
CA THR A 82 68.56 -56.62 -4.98
C THR A 82 68.36 -55.52 -6.02
N GLU A 83 69.09 -55.58 -7.14
CA GLU A 83 68.96 -54.60 -8.23
C GLU A 83 67.64 -54.76 -9.00
N ILE A 84 67.22 -56.00 -9.29
CA ILE A 84 65.91 -56.27 -9.90
C ILE A 84 64.78 -55.72 -9.03
N ARG A 85 64.87 -55.87 -7.70
CA ARG A 85 63.86 -55.37 -6.76
C ARG A 85 63.76 -53.84 -6.71
N LYS A 86 64.87 -53.11 -6.91
CA LYS A 86 64.85 -51.65 -7.02
C LYS A 86 64.10 -51.17 -8.26
N LEU A 87 64.16 -51.96 -9.34
CA LEU A 87 63.49 -51.66 -10.60
C LEU A 87 62.01 -52.07 -10.56
N ASP A 88 61.72 -53.27 -10.06
CA ASP A 88 60.36 -53.79 -9.88
C ASP A 88 60.18 -54.29 -8.44
N PRO A 89 59.61 -53.45 -7.56
CA PRO A 89 59.30 -53.83 -6.19
C PRO A 89 58.27 -54.95 -6.09
N ASP A 90 57.53 -55.24 -7.16
CA ASP A 90 56.38 -56.11 -7.13
C ASP A 90 56.66 -57.55 -7.57
N THR A 91 57.68 -57.81 -8.38
CA THR A 91 58.02 -59.15 -8.88
C THR A 91 58.31 -60.17 -7.77
N HIS A 92 57.87 -61.41 -7.90
CA HIS A 92 58.29 -62.47 -6.99
C HIS A 92 59.65 -63.05 -7.40
N ILE A 93 60.54 -63.33 -6.45
CA ILE A 93 61.86 -63.90 -6.74
C ILE A 93 61.98 -65.25 -6.03
N VAL A 94 62.29 -66.30 -6.79
CA VAL A 94 62.55 -67.66 -6.32
C VAL A 94 64.04 -67.95 -6.52
N PHE A 95 64.79 -68.01 -5.42
CA PHE A 95 66.19 -68.41 -5.45
C PHE A 95 66.31 -69.93 -5.59
N VAL A 96 67.15 -70.37 -6.51
CA VAL A 96 67.39 -71.78 -6.81
C VAL A 96 68.79 -72.14 -6.29
N THR A 97 68.90 -73.12 -5.40
CA THR A 97 70.19 -73.46 -4.76
C THR A 97 70.35 -74.95 -4.46
N GLY A 98 71.58 -75.47 -4.59
CA GLY A 98 71.92 -76.83 -4.18
C GLY A 98 72.11 -77.00 -2.66
N GLN A 99 72.34 -75.92 -1.91
CA GLN A 99 72.44 -75.93 -0.45
C GLN A 99 71.75 -74.69 0.14
N LEU A 100 70.69 -74.91 0.91
CA LEU A 100 70.14 -73.88 1.79
C LEU A 100 70.98 -73.84 3.07
N ASN A 101 71.74 -72.76 3.24
CA ASN A 101 72.45 -72.46 4.48
C ASN A 101 71.88 -71.20 5.15
N PHE A 102 72.16 -71.03 6.44
CA PHE A 102 71.63 -69.93 7.24
C PHE A 102 72.05 -68.55 6.71
N ASP A 103 73.26 -68.44 6.16
CA ASP A 103 73.82 -67.18 5.66
C ASP A 103 73.07 -66.65 4.41
N ILE A 104 72.75 -67.53 3.47
CA ILE A 104 71.94 -67.19 2.29
C ILE A 104 70.55 -66.68 2.70
N MET A 105 69.91 -67.33 3.68
CA MET A 105 68.59 -66.94 4.17
C MET A 105 68.61 -65.59 4.93
N GLU A 106 69.66 -65.30 5.68
CA GLU A 106 69.79 -64.00 6.36
C GLU A 106 70.08 -62.86 5.37
N ARG A 107 70.95 -63.10 4.39
CA ARG A 107 71.24 -62.11 3.35
C ARG A 107 70.02 -61.82 2.46
N SER A 108 69.17 -62.82 2.18
CA SER A 108 67.95 -62.60 1.38
C SER A 108 66.88 -61.78 2.10
N LYS A 109 66.78 -61.86 3.44
CA LYS A 109 65.84 -61.04 4.24
C LYS A 109 66.09 -59.54 4.13
N GLN A 110 67.30 -59.15 3.73
CA GLN A 110 67.69 -57.75 3.53
C GLN A 110 67.13 -57.17 2.22
N ILE A 111 66.48 -57.98 1.38
CA ILE A 111 65.83 -57.55 0.14
C ILE A 111 64.32 -57.40 0.40
N PRO A 112 63.80 -56.17 0.59
CA PRO A 112 62.38 -55.96 0.84
C PRO A 112 61.54 -55.96 -0.45
N PRO A 113 60.28 -56.42 -0.44
CA PRO A 113 59.59 -56.98 0.72
C PRO A 113 59.90 -58.50 0.87
N PRO A 114 60.16 -58.97 2.11
CA PRO A 114 60.64 -60.34 2.35
C PRO A 114 59.59 -61.42 2.04
N ASP A 115 58.31 -61.08 1.99
CA ASP A 115 57.21 -61.99 1.65
C ASP A 115 57.09 -62.26 0.14
N ARG A 116 57.97 -61.68 -0.68
CA ARG A 116 58.08 -61.90 -2.12
C ARG A 116 59.36 -62.64 -2.54
N ILE A 117 60.06 -63.23 -1.58
CA ILE A 117 61.27 -64.03 -1.77
C ILE A 117 61.02 -65.47 -1.35
N TYR A 118 61.37 -66.40 -2.24
CA TYR A 118 61.14 -67.83 -2.09
C TYR A 118 62.41 -68.61 -2.44
N PHE A 119 62.43 -69.89 -2.11
CA PHE A 119 63.56 -70.77 -2.35
C PHE A 119 63.11 -72.08 -2.98
N LEU A 120 63.91 -72.60 -3.91
CA LEU A 120 63.76 -73.91 -4.55
C LEU A 120 65.11 -74.65 -4.45
N GLN A 121 65.09 -75.88 -3.95
CA GLN A 121 66.30 -76.66 -3.71
C GLN A 121 66.63 -77.57 -4.91
N LYS A 122 67.90 -77.62 -5.36
CA LYS A 122 68.38 -78.55 -6.41
C LYS A 122 68.72 -79.93 -5.78
N PRO A 123 68.42 -81.07 -6.44
CA PRO A 123 67.67 -81.19 -7.70
C PRO A 123 66.16 -80.98 -7.46
N PHE A 124 65.51 -80.25 -8.35
CA PHE A 124 64.07 -79.95 -8.30
C PHE A 124 63.29 -80.81 -9.30
N GLU A 125 62.01 -81.06 -9.02
CA GLU A 125 61.08 -81.71 -9.93
C GLU A 125 60.31 -80.70 -10.78
N ALA A 126 59.87 -81.13 -11.98
CA ALA A 126 59.06 -80.29 -12.87
C ALA A 126 57.77 -79.76 -12.20
N VAL A 127 57.18 -80.55 -11.30
CA VAL A 127 55.97 -80.19 -10.55
C VAL A 127 56.22 -78.98 -9.64
N GLU A 128 57.39 -78.88 -9.01
CA GLU A 128 57.72 -77.78 -8.09
C GLU A 128 57.83 -76.44 -8.83
N ILE A 129 58.47 -76.42 -10.00
CA ILE A 129 58.57 -75.21 -10.83
C ILE A 129 57.18 -74.73 -11.25
N VAL A 130 56.34 -75.64 -11.76
CA VAL A 130 54.98 -75.29 -12.20
C VAL A 130 54.12 -74.79 -11.03
N GLN A 131 54.27 -75.37 -9.83
CA GLN A 131 53.59 -74.89 -8.63
C GLN A 131 54.00 -73.46 -8.27
N PHE A 132 55.29 -73.12 -8.33
CA PHE A 132 55.76 -71.77 -8.09
C PHE A 132 55.24 -70.77 -9.13
N VAL A 133 55.29 -71.14 -10.40
CA VAL A 133 54.78 -70.30 -11.50
C VAL A 133 53.30 -69.96 -11.30
N ASN A 134 52.47 -70.97 -11.06
CA ASN A 134 51.01 -70.76 -10.96
C ASN A 134 50.64 -69.99 -9.69
N SER A 135 51.22 -70.37 -8.54
CA SER A 135 50.87 -69.77 -7.25
C SER A 135 51.33 -68.32 -7.14
N LEU A 136 52.57 -68.02 -7.55
CA LEU A 136 53.15 -66.69 -7.44
C LEU A 136 52.70 -65.76 -8.58
N GLY A 137 52.52 -66.30 -9.79
CA GLY A 137 51.92 -65.56 -10.90
C GLY A 137 50.50 -65.09 -10.56
N ALA A 138 49.64 -65.99 -10.09
CA ALA A 138 48.27 -65.63 -9.68
C ALA A 138 48.23 -64.66 -8.47
N ARG A 139 49.19 -64.77 -7.54
CA ARG A 139 49.32 -63.83 -6.42
C ARG A 139 49.70 -62.42 -6.90
N TRP A 140 50.68 -62.31 -7.79
CA TRP A 140 51.15 -61.05 -8.35
C TRP A 140 50.02 -60.24 -9.03
N TYR A 141 49.21 -60.92 -9.85
CA TYR A 141 48.09 -60.29 -10.53
C TYR A 141 47.05 -59.73 -9.56
N ARG A 142 46.68 -60.51 -8.53
CA ARG A 142 45.72 -60.07 -7.50
C ARG A 142 46.20 -58.87 -6.71
N ASP A 143 47.47 -58.87 -6.30
CA ASP A 143 48.04 -57.76 -5.52
C ASP A 143 48.03 -56.44 -6.34
N ARG A 144 48.35 -56.52 -7.64
CA ARG A 144 48.35 -55.36 -8.52
C ARG A 144 46.93 -54.83 -8.81
N GLU A 145 45.97 -55.72 -9.01
CA GLU A 145 44.56 -55.36 -9.19
C GLU A 145 43.98 -54.70 -7.92
N TYR A 146 44.30 -55.25 -6.75
CA TYR A 146 43.89 -54.68 -5.46
C TYR A 146 44.38 -53.24 -5.28
N LEU A 147 45.65 -52.97 -5.60
CA LEU A 147 46.22 -51.63 -5.50
C LEU A 147 45.51 -50.64 -6.42
N LYS A 148 45.15 -51.06 -7.64
CA LYS A 148 44.42 -50.23 -8.60
C LYS A 148 43.03 -49.85 -8.09
N ILE A 149 42.25 -50.85 -7.64
CA ILE A 149 40.89 -50.62 -7.09
C ILE A 149 40.95 -49.71 -5.87
N LYS A 150 41.94 -49.91 -4.99
CA LYS A 150 42.13 -49.09 -3.80
C LYS A 150 42.35 -47.63 -4.16
N ASP A 151 43.23 -47.36 -5.13
CA ASP A 151 43.56 -45.99 -5.57
C ASP A 151 42.35 -45.28 -6.20
N ASP A 152 41.63 -45.98 -7.09
CA ASP A 152 40.40 -45.50 -7.72
C ASP A 152 39.33 -45.13 -6.66
N LEU A 153 39.14 -45.99 -5.66
CA LEU A 153 38.19 -45.76 -4.58
C LEU A 153 38.58 -44.55 -3.73
N THR A 154 39.86 -44.42 -3.34
CA THR A 154 40.34 -43.27 -2.58
C THR A 154 40.16 -41.96 -3.33
N THR A 155 40.43 -41.96 -4.63
CA THR A 155 40.22 -40.80 -5.49
C THR A 155 38.74 -40.44 -5.59
N GLY A 156 37.87 -41.42 -5.81
CA GLY A 156 36.42 -41.23 -5.89
C GLY A 156 35.81 -40.70 -4.58
N ILE A 157 36.23 -41.21 -3.42
CA ILE A 157 35.79 -40.73 -2.10
C ILE A 157 36.19 -39.27 -1.91
N ARG A 158 37.43 -38.91 -2.24
CA ARG A 158 37.93 -37.53 -2.10
C ARG A 158 37.11 -36.56 -2.96
N GLN A 159 36.88 -36.90 -4.23
CA GLN A 159 36.07 -36.09 -5.14
C GLN A 159 34.63 -35.89 -4.64
N ARG A 160 33.97 -36.98 -4.19
CA ARG A 160 32.61 -36.90 -3.63
C ARG A 160 32.54 -36.06 -2.37
N THR A 161 33.54 -36.17 -1.50
CA THR A 161 33.60 -35.40 -0.24
C THR A 161 33.71 -33.91 -0.52
N ASP A 162 34.58 -33.51 -1.45
CA ASP A 162 34.73 -32.10 -1.86
C ASP A 162 33.44 -31.55 -2.50
N GLN A 163 32.76 -32.36 -3.32
CA GLN A 163 31.50 -31.97 -3.93
C GLN A 163 30.39 -31.79 -2.88
N LEU A 164 30.27 -32.70 -1.92
CA LEU A 164 29.32 -32.58 -0.82
C LEU A 164 29.57 -31.33 0.03
N GLN A 165 30.82 -31.02 0.36
CA GLN A 165 31.15 -29.81 1.11
C GLN A 165 30.78 -28.53 0.34
N LYS A 166 31.02 -28.50 -0.98
CA LYS A 166 30.59 -27.36 -1.82
C LYS A 166 29.07 -27.20 -1.84
N THR A 167 28.34 -28.30 -2.03
CA THR A 167 26.86 -28.29 -2.05
C THR A 167 26.28 -27.88 -0.70
N ASN A 168 26.82 -28.39 0.42
CA ASN A 168 26.37 -28.03 1.76
C ASN A 168 26.54 -26.53 2.03
N ARG A 169 27.70 -25.95 1.69
CA ARG A 169 27.92 -24.49 1.82
C ARG A 169 26.95 -23.67 0.96
N ALA A 170 26.59 -24.16 -0.23
CA ALA A 170 25.62 -23.49 -1.08
C ALA A 170 24.20 -23.55 -0.50
N LEU A 171 23.80 -24.72 0.03
CA LEU A 171 22.51 -24.90 0.71
C LEU A 171 22.38 -24.04 1.97
N GLU A 172 23.42 -23.96 2.78
CA GLU A 172 23.44 -23.10 3.98
C GLU A 172 23.19 -21.63 3.63
N LYS A 173 23.82 -21.12 2.56
CA LYS A 173 23.59 -19.75 2.07
C LYS A 173 22.15 -19.54 1.60
N GLU A 174 21.57 -20.51 0.89
CA GLU A 174 20.19 -20.42 0.42
C GLU A 174 19.18 -20.45 1.58
N ILE A 175 19.42 -21.28 2.61
CA ILE A 175 18.60 -21.33 3.83
C ILE A 175 18.64 -19.99 4.55
N GLN A 176 19.83 -19.40 4.75
CA GLN A 176 19.96 -18.09 5.39
C GLN A 176 19.22 -16.99 4.61
N LYS A 177 19.31 -17.02 3.28
CA LYS A 177 18.59 -16.07 2.42
C LYS A 177 17.07 -16.22 2.55
N ARG A 178 16.56 -17.45 2.61
CA ARG A 178 15.13 -17.71 2.82
C ARG A 178 14.65 -17.21 4.18
N GLN A 179 15.38 -17.52 5.25
CA GLN A 179 15.05 -17.05 6.61
C GLN A 179 14.98 -15.51 6.69
N HIS A 180 15.96 -14.81 6.11
CA HIS A 180 15.95 -13.35 6.09
C HIS A 180 14.77 -12.78 5.28
N THR A 181 14.41 -13.43 4.16
CA THR A 181 13.27 -13.02 3.33
C THR A 181 11.94 -13.23 4.06
N GLU A 182 11.78 -14.35 4.76
CA GLU A 182 10.60 -14.64 5.58
C GLU A 182 10.44 -13.65 6.74
N GLU A 183 11.53 -13.32 7.45
CA GLU A 183 11.49 -12.31 8.51
C GLU A 183 11.12 -10.92 7.99
N ALA A 184 11.69 -10.52 6.85
CA ALA A 184 11.37 -9.24 6.21
C ALA A 184 9.89 -9.19 5.77
N LEU A 185 9.37 -10.30 5.22
CA LEU A 185 7.97 -10.42 4.85
C LEU A 185 7.06 -10.33 6.08
N ARG A 186 7.38 -11.07 7.16
CA ARG A 186 6.62 -11.04 8.42
C ARG A 186 6.54 -9.64 9.01
N LYS A 187 7.66 -8.91 9.03
CA LYS A 187 7.70 -7.52 9.52
C LYS A 187 6.84 -6.58 8.67
N LYS A 188 6.86 -6.73 7.35
CA LYS A 188 5.99 -5.94 6.45
C LYS A 188 4.52 -6.26 6.67
N GLU A 189 4.16 -7.53 6.79
CA GLU A 189 2.77 -7.96 7.03
C GLU A 189 2.24 -7.41 8.36
N GLU A 190 3.03 -7.50 9.43
CA GLU A 190 2.68 -6.96 10.74
C GLU A 190 2.53 -5.42 10.71
N HIS A 191 3.39 -4.73 9.95
CA HIS A 191 3.30 -3.29 9.76
C HIS A 191 1.99 -2.89 9.06
N TYR A 192 1.64 -3.51 7.93
CA TYR A 192 0.39 -3.21 7.22
C TYR A 192 -0.85 -3.58 8.03
N ARG A 193 -0.84 -4.72 8.71
CA ARG A 193 -1.94 -5.13 9.60
C ARG A 193 -2.19 -4.09 10.68
N ASN A 194 -1.14 -3.55 11.29
CA ASN A 194 -1.27 -2.49 12.30
C ASN A 194 -1.88 -1.20 11.74
N ILE A 195 -1.53 -0.81 10.51
CA ILE A 195 -2.11 0.39 9.86
C ILE A 195 -3.62 0.19 9.62
N ILE A 196 -4.02 -0.98 9.13
CA ILE A 196 -5.42 -1.28 8.82
C ILE A 196 -6.25 -1.45 10.10
N GLU A 197 -5.72 -2.18 11.09
CA GLU A 197 -6.41 -2.44 12.38
C GLU A 197 -6.60 -1.18 13.23
N LYS A 198 -5.63 -0.26 13.19
CA LYS A 198 -5.67 1.00 13.94
C LYS A 198 -6.30 2.15 13.16
N ASN A 199 -6.74 1.93 11.93
CA ASN A 199 -7.47 2.95 11.18
C ASN A 199 -8.75 3.32 11.96
N ALA A 200 -9.06 4.62 11.99
CA ALA A 200 -10.24 5.13 12.67
C ALA A 200 -11.53 4.80 11.92
N ASP A 201 -11.46 4.78 10.58
CA ASP A 201 -12.57 4.43 9.72
C ASP A 201 -12.71 2.91 9.65
N ALA A 202 -13.95 2.43 9.59
CA ALA A 202 -14.25 1.03 9.39
C ALA A 202 -13.83 0.62 7.98
N MET A 203 -12.87 -0.30 7.88
CA MET A 203 -12.40 -0.82 6.60
C MET A 203 -12.93 -2.22 6.38
N ILE A 204 -13.54 -2.45 5.23
CA ILE A 204 -14.20 -3.70 4.85
C ILE A 204 -13.69 -4.08 3.47
N VAL A 205 -13.08 -5.25 3.35
CA VAL A 205 -12.66 -5.79 2.06
C VAL A 205 -13.76 -6.71 1.56
N LEU A 206 -14.23 -6.48 0.33
CA LEU A 206 -15.22 -7.28 -0.37
C LEU A 206 -14.59 -7.92 -1.61
N ASP A 207 -15.05 -9.11 -1.97
CA ASP A 207 -14.74 -9.69 -3.29
C ASP A 207 -15.62 -9.12 -4.41
N ASP A 208 -15.46 -9.65 -5.63
CA ASP A 208 -16.22 -9.27 -6.82
C ASP A 208 -17.73 -9.53 -6.71
N GLN A 209 -18.15 -10.38 -5.77
CA GLN A 209 -19.55 -10.67 -5.46
C GLN A 209 -20.09 -9.86 -4.27
N GLY A 210 -19.28 -8.97 -3.70
CA GLY A 210 -19.67 -8.15 -2.54
C GLY A 210 -19.69 -8.93 -1.22
N ILE A 211 -19.01 -10.08 -1.15
CA ILE A 211 -18.89 -10.89 0.06
C ILE A 211 -17.73 -10.35 0.91
N VAL A 212 -17.97 -10.19 2.20
CA VAL A 212 -16.96 -9.70 3.16
C VAL A 212 -15.83 -10.72 3.32
N GLN A 213 -14.61 -10.29 2.97
CA GLN A 213 -13.38 -11.06 3.14
C GLN A 213 -12.64 -10.66 4.42
N TYR A 214 -12.71 -9.38 4.82
CA TYR A 214 -12.01 -8.86 6.00
C TYR A 214 -12.69 -7.60 6.54
N MET A 215 -12.59 -7.40 7.86
CA MET A 215 -12.99 -6.16 8.54
C MET A 215 -11.99 -5.83 9.66
N ASN A 216 -11.69 -4.55 9.82
CA ASN A 216 -10.82 -4.07 10.90
C ASN A 216 -11.57 -3.84 12.23
N SER A 217 -10.83 -3.56 13.31
CA SER A 217 -11.40 -3.27 14.62
C SER A 217 -12.38 -2.07 14.66
N ALA A 218 -12.20 -1.09 13.77
CA ALA A 218 -13.12 0.06 13.69
C ALA A 218 -14.49 -0.35 13.16
N ALA A 219 -14.55 -1.29 12.23
CA ALA A 219 -15.81 -1.82 11.74
C ALA A 219 -16.58 -2.60 12.82
N GLU A 220 -15.88 -3.35 13.68
CA GLU A 220 -16.50 -4.01 14.85
C GLU A 220 -17.19 -3.00 15.75
N ARG A 221 -16.53 -1.88 16.06
CA ARG A 221 -17.10 -0.78 16.86
C ARG A 221 -18.27 -0.09 16.16
N LEU A 222 -18.17 0.10 14.85
CA LEU A 222 -19.18 0.79 14.05
C LEU A 222 -20.50 0.00 14.03
N PHE A 223 -20.43 -1.30 13.74
CA PHE A 223 -21.59 -2.19 13.63
C PHE A 223 -22.04 -2.82 14.95
N ASP A 224 -21.26 -2.67 16.03
CA ASP A 224 -21.49 -3.30 17.35
C ASP A 224 -21.61 -4.83 17.24
N ARG A 225 -20.77 -5.42 16.37
CA ARG A 225 -20.77 -6.84 16.04
C ARG A 225 -19.37 -7.32 15.65
N ARG A 226 -19.05 -8.54 16.05
CA ARG A 226 -17.78 -9.22 15.79
C ARG A 226 -17.53 -9.38 14.27
N PRO A 227 -16.33 -9.10 13.75
CA PRO A 227 -15.99 -9.26 12.33
C PRO A 227 -16.34 -10.64 11.76
N GLU A 228 -16.16 -11.70 12.53
CA GLU A 228 -16.41 -13.09 12.13
C GLU A 228 -17.89 -13.35 11.80
N GLN A 229 -18.81 -12.49 12.24
CA GLN A 229 -20.22 -12.59 11.92
C GLN A 229 -20.57 -12.07 10.52
N PHE A 230 -19.66 -11.32 9.90
CA PHE A 230 -19.84 -10.72 8.57
C PHE A 230 -19.02 -11.43 7.50
N VAL A 231 -17.82 -11.92 7.85
CA VAL A 231 -16.95 -12.65 6.91
C VAL A 231 -17.72 -13.80 6.26
N GLY A 232 -17.66 -13.88 4.93
CA GLY A 232 -18.38 -14.87 4.13
C GLY A 232 -19.85 -14.55 3.85
N LYS A 233 -20.35 -13.36 4.23
CA LYS A 233 -21.71 -12.89 3.90
C LYS A 233 -21.67 -11.71 2.94
N ILE A 234 -22.75 -11.55 2.18
CA ILE A 234 -22.97 -10.39 1.31
C ILE A 234 -23.07 -9.13 2.18
N PHE A 235 -22.34 -8.10 1.81
CA PHE A 235 -22.43 -6.80 2.45
C PHE A 235 -23.74 -6.10 2.03
N GLY A 236 -24.60 -5.80 3.00
CA GLY A 236 -26.00 -5.42 2.76
C GLY A 236 -26.27 -4.00 2.27
N PHE A 237 -25.23 -3.22 1.92
CA PHE A 237 -25.38 -1.85 1.43
C PHE A 237 -25.09 -1.80 -0.07
N SER A 238 -25.94 -1.07 -0.82
CA SER A 238 -25.78 -0.91 -2.26
C SER A 238 -24.47 -0.19 -2.59
N ILE A 239 -23.78 -0.72 -3.59
CA ILE A 239 -22.48 -0.25 -4.05
C ILE A 239 -22.72 0.89 -5.06
N ILE A 240 -22.41 2.13 -4.68
CA ILE A 240 -22.42 3.28 -5.58
C ILE A 240 -20.97 3.75 -5.71
N SER A 241 -20.44 3.83 -6.93
CA SER A 241 -19.01 4.07 -7.15
C SER A 241 -18.64 5.56 -7.07
N ASP A 242 -17.43 5.80 -6.58
CA ASP A 242 -16.67 7.06 -6.47
C ASP A 242 -17.19 8.15 -5.52
N GLU A 243 -18.50 8.31 -5.34
CA GLU A 243 -19.02 9.35 -4.45
C GLU A 243 -19.25 8.88 -3.01
N PRO A 244 -18.94 9.72 -2.00
CA PRO A 244 -19.27 9.44 -0.62
C PRO A 244 -20.80 9.34 -0.48
N THR A 245 -21.28 8.21 0.01
CA THR A 245 -22.71 7.92 0.17
C THR A 245 -23.05 7.84 1.65
N GLU A 246 -24.05 8.59 2.08
CA GLU A 246 -24.56 8.52 3.44
C GLU A 246 -25.45 7.29 3.61
N ILE A 247 -25.18 6.51 4.65
CA ILE A 247 -25.91 5.29 4.99
C ILE A 247 -26.34 5.33 6.45
N GLU A 248 -27.51 4.76 6.74
CA GLU A 248 -27.96 4.54 8.11
C GLU A 248 -27.55 3.14 8.56
N ILE A 249 -26.90 3.06 9.72
CA ILE A 249 -26.41 1.79 10.27
C ILE A 249 -27.12 1.55 11.59
N LEU A 250 -27.91 0.47 11.63
CA LEU A 250 -28.56 0.00 12.84
C LEU A 250 -27.58 -0.86 13.66
N ARG A 251 -27.16 -0.35 14.82
CA ARG A 251 -26.36 -1.10 15.79
C ARG A 251 -27.19 -2.14 16.52
N LYS A 252 -26.53 -3.16 17.09
CA LYS A 252 -27.19 -4.25 17.82
C LYS A 252 -28.02 -3.75 19.01
N ASN A 253 -27.58 -2.69 19.67
CA ASN A 253 -28.29 -2.03 20.76
C ASN A 253 -29.56 -1.25 20.33
N GLY A 254 -29.89 -1.22 19.03
CA GLY A 254 -31.05 -0.51 18.48
C GLY A 254 -30.80 0.96 18.14
N SER A 255 -29.61 1.51 18.43
CA SER A 255 -29.24 2.86 18.00
C SER A 255 -28.96 2.90 16.50
N VAL A 256 -29.32 4.01 15.86
CA VAL A 256 -28.99 4.28 14.46
C VAL A 256 -27.86 5.30 14.44
N ILE A 257 -26.84 5.03 13.62
CA ILE A 257 -25.77 5.98 13.33
C ILE A 257 -25.78 6.34 11.85
N THR A 258 -25.27 7.52 11.51
CA THR A 258 -25.06 7.91 10.13
C THR A 258 -23.60 7.64 9.75
N GLY A 259 -23.40 6.75 8.77
CA GLY A 259 -22.11 6.44 8.19
C GLY A 259 -21.92 7.13 6.85
N GLU A 260 -20.73 7.66 6.60
CA GLU A 260 -20.28 8.07 5.27
C GLU A 260 -19.46 6.93 4.68
N MET A 261 -19.97 6.28 3.64
CA MET A 261 -19.32 5.16 2.98
C MET A 261 -18.64 5.62 1.69
N ARG A 262 -17.40 5.17 1.49
CA ARG A 262 -16.67 5.30 0.22
C ARG A 262 -16.11 3.95 -0.20
N MET A 263 -16.26 3.62 -1.47
CA MET A 263 -15.71 2.41 -2.06
C MET A 263 -14.54 2.76 -2.98
N VAL A 264 -13.50 1.94 -2.93
CA VAL A 264 -12.39 1.95 -3.89
C VAL A 264 -12.21 0.54 -4.44
N GLU A 265 -12.02 0.43 -5.76
CA GLU A 265 -11.67 -0.82 -6.43
C GLU A 265 -10.18 -1.13 -6.26
N LEU A 266 -9.86 -2.41 -6.06
CA LEU A 266 -8.49 -2.93 -6.00
C LEU A 266 -8.41 -4.33 -6.61
N GLU A 267 -7.18 -4.83 -6.71
CA GLU A 267 -6.90 -6.22 -7.02
C GLU A 267 -6.45 -6.97 -5.75
N TRP A 268 -7.14 -8.06 -5.42
CA TRP A 268 -6.81 -8.93 -4.28
C TRP A 268 -6.79 -10.39 -4.75
N ASN A 269 -5.71 -11.12 -4.49
CA ASN A 269 -5.53 -12.50 -4.96
C ASN A 269 -5.73 -12.69 -6.48
N GLY A 270 -5.37 -11.70 -7.31
CA GLY A 270 -5.54 -11.76 -8.76
C GLY A 270 -6.99 -11.61 -9.23
N LYS A 271 -7.89 -11.19 -8.34
CA LYS A 271 -9.30 -10.93 -8.64
C LYS A 271 -9.65 -9.47 -8.32
N LYS A 272 -10.64 -8.96 -9.03
CA LYS A 272 -11.26 -7.66 -8.71
C LYS A 272 -11.87 -7.75 -7.31
N SER A 273 -11.64 -6.74 -6.50
CA SER A 273 -12.12 -6.65 -5.12
C SER A 273 -12.34 -5.19 -4.76
N TYR A 274 -13.00 -4.94 -3.64
CA TYR A 274 -13.38 -3.59 -3.23
C TYR A 274 -13.01 -3.36 -1.77
N ILE A 275 -12.54 -2.16 -1.44
CA ILE A 275 -12.40 -1.69 -0.06
C ILE A 275 -13.49 -0.65 0.17
N ASN A 276 -14.35 -0.92 1.14
CA ASN A 276 -15.26 0.06 1.69
C ASN A 276 -14.63 0.68 2.94
N SER A 277 -14.51 2.00 2.97
CA SER A 277 -14.24 2.77 4.17
C SER A 277 -15.55 3.42 4.64
N ILE A 278 -15.92 3.22 5.91
CA ILE A 278 -17.11 3.84 6.51
C ILE A 278 -16.69 4.66 7.72
N ARG A 279 -17.05 5.94 7.70
CA ARG A 279 -16.81 6.87 8.80
C ARG A 279 -18.11 7.17 9.53
N ASP A 280 -18.10 7.09 10.87
CA ASP A 280 -19.22 7.57 11.69
C ASP A 280 -19.26 9.11 11.63
N ILE A 281 -20.32 9.66 11.04
CA ILE A 281 -20.56 11.10 10.90
C ILE A 281 -21.77 11.57 11.72
N THR A 282 -22.26 10.75 12.64
CA THR A 282 -23.47 11.03 13.44
C THR A 282 -23.36 12.38 14.16
N GLN A 283 -22.26 12.60 14.88
CA GLN A 283 -22.02 13.87 15.57
C GLN A 283 -21.95 15.06 14.61
N ARG A 284 -21.37 14.87 13.41
CA ARG A 284 -21.28 15.93 12.39
C ARG A 284 -22.69 16.33 11.94
N LYS A 285 -23.56 15.36 11.68
CA LYS A 285 -24.96 15.59 11.30
C LYS A 285 -25.77 16.25 12.41
N GLU A 286 -25.62 15.78 13.65
CA GLU A 286 -26.27 16.40 14.81
C GLU A 286 -25.86 17.88 14.96
N MET A 287 -24.57 18.19 14.81
CA MET A 287 -24.07 19.57 14.85
C MET A 287 -24.59 20.41 13.69
N GLU A 288 -24.69 19.87 12.47
CA GLU A 288 -25.26 20.57 11.31
C GLU A 288 -26.73 20.92 11.53
N ILE A 289 -27.52 19.99 12.06
CA ILE A 289 -28.94 20.22 12.41
C ILE A 289 -29.05 21.29 13.51
N GLN A 290 -28.29 21.14 14.59
CA GLN A 290 -28.29 22.10 15.70
C GLN A 290 -27.87 23.50 15.25
N LEU A 291 -26.87 23.61 14.36
CA LEU A 291 -26.44 24.87 13.80
C LEU A 291 -27.56 25.52 12.99
N LYS A 292 -28.23 24.75 12.13
CA LYS A 292 -29.36 25.25 11.33
C LYS A 292 -30.51 25.75 12.22
N GLU A 293 -30.88 24.97 13.23
CA GLU A 293 -31.90 25.36 14.20
C GLU A 293 -31.52 26.62 14.98
N SER A 294 -30.24 26.73 15.39
CA SER A 294 -29.71 27.91 16.08
C SER A 294 -29.76 29.16 15.21
N LEU A 295 -29.40 29.05 13.93
CA LEU A 295 -29.49 30.14 12.96
C LEU A 295 -30.94 30.59 12.73
N THR A 296 -31.88 29.66 12.49
CA THR A 296 -33.30 30.00 12.36
C THR A 296 -33.84 30.67 13.63
N LYS A 297 -33.43 30.20 14.81
CA LYS A 297 -33.83 30.81 16.08
C LYS A 297 -33.25 32.22 16.24
N TYR A 298 -32.00 32.42 15.82
CA TYR A 298 -31.33 33.71 15.86
C TYR A 298 -32.03 34.73 14.94
N GLU A 299 -32.32 34.36 13.69
CA GLU A 299 -33.08 35.17 12.74
C GLU A 299 -34.46 35.57 13.30
N LYS A 300 -35.20 34.60 13.84
CA LYS A 300 -36.50 34.86 14.47
C LYS A 300 -36.40 35.81 15.67
N THR A 301 -35.34 35.69 16.46
CA THR A 301 -35.10 36.54 17.63
C THR A 301 -34.76 37.97 17.22
N ILE A 302 -33.92 38.16 16.20
CA ILE A 302 -33.61 39.49 15.64
C ILE A 302 -34.89 40.13 15.10
N ARG A 303 -35.64 39.41 14.25
CA ARG A 303 -36.89 39.92 13.68
C ARG A 303 -37.88 40.30 14.78
N GLY A 304 -38.06 39.44 15.79
CA GLY A 304 -38.91 39.74 16.94
C GLY A 304 -38.45 40.95 17.75
N THR A 305 -37.13 41.18 17.87
CA THR A 305 -36.58 42.36 18.55
C THR A 305 -36.87 43.65 17.76
N ILE A 306 -36.70 43.62 16.43
CA ILE A 306 -37.04 44.75 15.56
C ILE A 306 -38.54 45.05 15.62
N GLN A 307 -39.38 44.03 15.58
CA GLN A 307 -40.84 44.16 15.72
C GLN A 307 -41.22 44.78 17.07
N ALA A 308 -40.57 44.36 18.17
CA ALA A 308 -40.80 44.95 19.48
C ALA A 308 -40.38 46.43 19.54
N MET A 309 -39.24 46.79 18.93
CA MET A 309 -38.79 48.19 18.83
C MET A 309 -39.78 49.03 18.02
N SER A 310 -40.24 48.52 16.87
CA SER A 310 -41.29 49.15 16.06
C SER A 310 -42.55 49.39 16.87
N ALA A 311 -43.04 48.37 17.59
CA ALA A 311 -44.25 48.48 18.40
C ALA A 311 -44.13 49.51 19.54
N ILE A 312 -42.92 49.72 20.10
CA ILE A 312 -42.67 50.77 21.09
C ILE A 312 -42.81 52.16 20.47
N VAL A 313 -42.31 52.35 19.26
CA VAL A 313 -42.40 53.62 18.52
C VAL A 313 -43.85 53.92 18.18
N GLU A 314 -44.57 52.94 17.62
CA GLU A 314 -46.00 53.07 17.30
C GLU A 314 -46.86 53.38 18.55
N LYS A 315 -46.48 52.90 19.75
CA LYS A 315 -47.19 53.28 20.98
C LYS A 315 -47.02 54.75 21.36
N ARG A 316 -45.92 55.40 20.98
CA ARG A 316 -45.69 56.84 21.20
C ARG A 316 -46.25 57.72 20.08
N ASP A 317 -46.49 57.13 18.92
CA ASP A 317 -47.18 57.73 17.79
C ASP A 317 -48.51 56.99 17.53
N PRO A 318 -49.61 57.32 18.25
CA PRO A 318 -50.89 56.64 18.11
C PRO A 318 -51.46 56.62 16.67
N TYR A 319 -50.87 57.38 15.74
CA TYR A 319 -51.28 57.52 14.34
C TYR A 319 -50.67 56.45 13.43
N THR A 320 -49.70 55.66 13.91
CA THR A 320 -48.94 54.71 13.10
C THR A 320 -49.15 53.25 13.49
N SER A 321 -50.19 52.90 14.26
CA SER A 321 -50.47 51.50 14.63
C SER A 321 -50.58 50.60 13.38
N GLY A 322 -49.66 49.66 13.22
CA GLY A 322 -49.61 48.74 12.07
C GLY A 322 -49.10 49.37 10.76
N HIS A 323 -48.75 50.66 10.77
CA HIS A 323 -48.23 51.39 9.60
C HIS A 323 -46.91 50.78 9.13
N GLN A 324 -45.96 50.57 10.03
CA GLN A 324 -44.64 50.06 9.65
C GLN A 324 -44.73 48.65 9.03
N ALA A 325 -45.65 47.82 9.52
CA ALA A 325 -45.94 46.51 8.96
C ALA A 325 -46.61 46.58 7.57
N HIS A 326 -47.48 47.56 7.33
CA HIS A 326 -48.09 47.76 6.02
C HIS A 326 -47.07 48.29 5.00
N VAL A 327 -46.22 49.24 5.41
CA VAL A 327 -45.13 49.77 4.60
C VAL A 327 -44.14 48.66 4.23
N GLU A 328 -43.78 47.80 5.19
CA GLU A 328 -42.96 46.60 4.93
C GLU A 328 -43.59 45.74 3.83
N LYS A 329 -44.87 45.36 3.97
CA LYS A 329 -45.56 44.51 2.99
C LYS A 329 -45.59 45.14 1.60
N ILE A 330 -45.92 46.43 1.51
CA ILE A 330 -45.96 47.14 0.22
C ILE A 330 -44.56 47.18 -0.41
N ALA A 331 -43.53 47.52 0.39
CA ALA A 331 -42.15 47.58 -0.07
C ALA A 331 -41.64 46.22 -0.57
N VAL A 332 -41.89 45.14 0.18
CA VAL A 332 -41.52 43.77 -0.20
C VAL A 332 -42.18 43.37 -1.52
N ARG A 333 -43.50 43.58 -1.67
CA ARG A 333 -44.19 43.25 -2.93
C ARG A 333 -43.66 44.02 -4.11
N ILE A 334 -43.38 45.31 -3.94
CA ILE A 334 -42.76 46.13 -4.98
C ILE A 334 -41.41 45.52 -5.39
N ALA A 335 -40.56 45.15 -4.42
CA ALA A 335 -39.26 44.53 -4.68
C ALA A 335 -39.37 43.15 -5.36
N GLU A 336 -40.33 42.31 -4.95
CA GLU A 336 -40.64 41.03 -5.60
C GLU A 336 -41.10 41.22 -7.05
N LYS A 337 -41.99 42.20 -7.30
CA LYS A 337 -42.44 42.54 -8.66
C LYS A 337 -41.30 43.01 -9.55
N MET A 338 -40.29 43.62 -8.95
CA MET A 338 -39.06 44.06 -9.60
C MET A 338 -38.00 42.94 -9.72
N GLN A 339 -38.30 41.72 -9.25
CA GLN A 339 -37.43 40.55 -9.30
C GLN A 339 -36.07 40.78 -8.59
N LEU A 340 -36.09 41.51 -7.48
CA LEU A 340 -34.89 41.74 -6.67
C LEU A 340 -34.54 40.48 -5.86
N SER A 341 -33.28 40.33 -5.47
CA SER A 341 -32.81 39.13 -4.79
C SER A 341 -33.40 38.99 -3.38
N GLU A 342 -33.54 37.75 -2.89
CA GLU A 342 -34.05 37.47 -1.54
C GLU A 342 -33.26 38.23 -0.47
N LYS A 343 -31.92 38.25 -0.59
CA LYS A 343 -31.05 39.02 0.30
C LYS A 343 -31.33 40.53 0.27
N PHE A 344 -31.70 41.09 -0.89
CA PHE A 344 -32.08 42.50 -0.98
C PHE A 344 -33.41 42.76 -0.28
N ILE A 345 -34.40 41.89 -0.54
CA ILE A 345 -35.74 41.96 0.05
C ILE A 345 -35.68 41.86 1.57
N GLU A 346 -34.80 41.01 2.12
CA GLU A 346 -34.62 40.87 3.57
C GLU A 346 -34.15 42.18 4.23
N GLY A 347 -33.11 42.82 3.67
CA GLY A 347 -32.62 44.11 4.16
C GLY A 347 -33.65 45.24 4.03
N LEU A 348 -34.42 45.23 2.94
CA LEU A 348 -35.54 46.15 2.72
C LEU A 348 -36.65 45.95 3.76
N SER A 349 -37.08 44.70 3.99
CA SER A 349 -38.10 44.33 4.98
C SER A 349 -37.70 44.81 6.38
N MET A 350 -36.47 44.51 6.80
CA MET A 350 -35.95 44.96 8.09
C MET A 350 -35.93 46.48 8.20
N SER A 351 -35.50 47.19 7.16
CA SER A 351 -35.45 48.65 7.15
C SER A 351 -36.84 49.27 7.19
N ALA A 352 -37.81 48.72 6.45
CA ALA A 352 -39.18 49.20 6.43
C ALA A 352 -39.88 48.99 7.79
N MET A 353 -39.64 47.86 8.46
CA MET A 353 -40.16 47.59 9.81
C MET A 353 -39.70 48.61 10.86
N ILE A 354 -38.58 49.32 10.65
CA ILE A 354 -37.96 50.19 11.66
C ILE A 354 -37.71 51.62 11.15
N HIS A 355 -38.19 51.98 9.95
CA HIS A 355 -37.83 53.25 9.30
C HIS A 355 -38.14 54.49 10.13
N ASP A 356 -39.18 54.42 10.97
CA ASP A 356 -39.64 55.50 11.82
C ASP A 356 -39.07 55.51 13.25
N ILE A 357 -38.09 54.66 13.57
CA ILE A 357 -37.54 54.51 14.94
C ILE A 357 -37.10 55.83 15.59
N GLY A 358 -36.65 56.79 14.79
CA GLY A 358 -36.24 58.10 15.29
C GLY A 358 -37.38 58.95 15.83
N LYS A 359 -38.64 58.63 15.52
CA LYS A 359 -39.82 59.31 16.10
C LYS A 359 -39.88 59.16 17.62
N ILE A 360 -39.16 58.20 18.21
CA ILE A 360 -39.00 58.05 19.65
C ILE A 360 -38.47 59.33 20.34
N ALA A 361 -37.69 60.16 19.65
CA ALA A 361 -37.15 61.40 20.19
C ALA A 361 -38.08 62.61 19.99
N ILE A 362 -39.17 62.46 19.24
CA ILE A 362 -40.12 63.54 18.95
C ILE A 362 -41.19 63.57 20.06
N PRO A 363 -41.56 64.77 20.57
CA PRO A 363 -42.65 64.90 21.55
C PRO A 363 -43.97 64.33 21.03
N ALA A 364 -44.69 63.59 21.88
CA ALA A 364 -45.93 62.92 21.49
C ALA A 364 -47.03 63.93 21.12
N GLU A 365 -47.03 65.12 21.73
CA GLU A 365 -47.95 66.21 21.46
C GLU A 365 -47.81 66.76 20.03
N ILE A 366 -46.60 66.68 19.46
CA ILE A 366 -46.31 67.11 18.09
C ILE A 366 -46.71 66.02 17.10
N LEU A 367 -46.38 64.76 17.39
CA LEU A 367 -46.79 63.62 16.57
C LEU A 367 -48.32 63.47 16.53
N SER A 368 -49.00 63.81 17.65
CA SER A 368 -50.44 63.69 17.81
C SER A 368 -51.26 64.96 17.56
N ASN A 369 -50.67 65.98 16.94
CA ASN A 369 -51.38 67.22 16.71
C ASN A 369 -52.41 67.08 15.57
N PRO A 370 -53.73 67.23 15.82
CA PRO A 370 -54.75 67.14 14.77
C PRO A 370 -54.80 68.39 13.87
N LYS A 371 -54.09 69.47 14.24
CA LYS A 371 -54.02 70.70 13.46
C LYS A 371 -52.84 70.65 12.49
N ARG A 372 -52.87 71.53 11.48
CA ARG A 372 -51.72 71.74 10.61
C ARG A 372 -50.51 72.17 11.44
N LEU A 373 -49.43 71.41 11.35
CA LEU A 373 -48.17 71.72 12.02
C LEU A 373 -47.60 73.06 11.54
N THR A 374 -47.00 73.78 12.47
CA THR A 374 -46.16 74.93 12.16
C THR A 374 -44.87 74.49 11.47
N ASN A 375 -44.19 75.41 10.79
CA ASN A 375 -42.91 75.10 10.12
C ASN A 375 -41.86 74.56 11.11
N VAL A 376 -41.84 75.07 12.34
CA VAL A 376 -40.89 74.64 13.38
C VAL A 376 -41.20 73.22 13.87
N GLU A 377 -42.48 72.90 14.10
CA GLU A 377 -42.90 71.54 14.46
C GLU A 377 -42.60 70.55 13.34
N PHE A 378 -42.82 70.94 12.08
CA PHE A 378 -42.50 70.09 10.94
C PHE A 378 -40.99 69.85 10.82
N GLN A 379 -40.16 70.89 10.97
CA GLN A 379 -38.70 70.75 11.00
C GLN A 379 -38.23 69.81 12.12
N LEU A 380 -38.87 69.85 13.28
CA LEU A 380 -38.56 68.94 14.37
C LEU A 380 -38.90 67.49 13.99
N ILE A 381 -40.06 67.23 13.38
CA ILE A 381 -40.41 65.89 12.89
C ILE A 381 -39.38 65.39 11.87
N GLN A 382 -38.91 66.23 10.94
CA GLN A 382 -37.91 65.83 9.93
C GLN A 382 -36.61 65.29 10.53
N THR A 383 -36.28 65.64 11.78
CA THR A 383 -35.09 65.13 12.46
C THR A 383 -35.14 63.63 12.75
N HIS A 384 -36.31 62.98 12.71
CA HIS A 384 -36.42 61.56 13.02
C HIS A 384 -35.56 60.68 12.10
N SER A 385 -35.35 61.04 10.83
CA SER A 385 -34.51 60.27 9.92
C SER A 385 -33.05 60.28 10.36
N GLN A 386 -32.53 61.46 10.78
CA GLN A 386 -31.20 61.61 11.34
C GLN A 386 -31.06 60.88 12.69
N ILE A 387 -32.07 60.97 13.56
CA ILE A 387 -32.06 60.31 14.86
C ILE A 387 -32.11 58.78 14.67
N GLY A 388 -32.90 58.29 13.72
CA GLY A 388 -32.94 56.87 13.37
C GLY A 388 -31.59 56.35 12.88
N TYR A 389 -30.90 57.11 12.05
CA TYR A 389 -29.51 56.82 11.68
C TYR A 389 -28.60 56.74 12.90
N GLU A 390 -28.65 57.74 13.79
CA GLU A 390 -27.80 57.80 14.98
C GLU A 390 -28.03 56.63 15.95
N ILE A 391 -29.28 56.16 16.07
CA ILE A 391 -29.64 54.99 16.88
C ILE A 391 -29.05 53.71 16.28
N LEU A 392 -29.09 53.56 14.96
CA LEU A 392 -28.80 52.29 14.28
C LEU A 392 -27.39 52.19 13.68
N LYS A 393 -26.64 53.29 13.55
CA LYS A 393 -25.34 53.32 12.84
C LYS A 393 -24.27 52.39 13.42
N ASN A 394 -24.38 52.00 14.68
CA ASN A 394 -23.44 51.10 15.35
C ASN A 394 -23.89 49.63 15.30
N ILE A 395 -25.04 49.32 14.69
CA ILE A 395 -25.49 47.94 14.51
C ILE A 395 -24.76 47.35 13.31
N GLU A 396 -24.00 46.30 13.56
CA GLU A 396 -23.33 45.51 12.51
C GLU A 396 -24.35 44.58 11.83
N ALA A 397 -25.08 45.13 10.87
CA ALA A 397 -25.98 44.38 9.99
C ALA A 397 -25.34 44.16 8.61
N PRO A 398 -25.65 43.06 7.91
CA PRO A 398 -25.15 42.83 6.56
C PRO A 398 -25.75 43.79 5.51
N TRP A 399 -26.74 44.59 5.91
CA TRP A 399 -27.39 45.61 5.09
C TRP A 399 -27.18 47.01 5.68
N PRO A 400 -27.17 48.07 4.85
CA PRO A 400 -26.96 49.45 5.30
C PRO A 400 -28.22 50.07 5.94
N ILE A 401 -28.87 49.37 6.88
CA ILE A 401 -30.17 49.73 7.48
C ILE A 401 -30.19 51.19 7.97
N ALA A 402 -29.17 51.61 8.73
CA ALA A 402 -29.09 52.98 9.24
C ALA A 402 -29.13 54.02 8.10
N ARG A 403 -28.39 53.78 7.00
CA ARG A 403 -28.34 54.69 5.85
C ARG A 403 -29.64 54.66 5.05
N ILE A 404 -30.30 53.51 4.94
CA ILE A 404 -31.62 53.41 4.30
C ILE A 404 -32.63 54.30 5.07
N ILE A 405 -32.63 54.18 6.39
CA ILE A 405 -33.48 54.98 7.27
C ILE A 405 -33.10 56.46 7.26
N PHE A 406 -31.83 56.78 7.12
CA PHE A 406 -31.42 58.16 6.93
C PHE A 406 -32.03 58.80 5.69
N GLN A 407 -32.19 58.01 4.62
CA GLN A 407 -32.54 58.50 3.28
C GLN A 407 -34.02 58.29 2.88
N HIS A 408 -34.86 57.66 3.71
CA HIS A 408 -36.22 57.25 3.28
C HIS A 408 -37.18 58.41 2.95
N HIS A 409 -36.86 59.64 3.36
CA HIS A 409 -37.56 60.86 2.96
C HIS A 409 -36.79 61.74 1.96
N GLU A 410 -35.69 61.24 1.42
CA GLU A 410 -35.04 61.86 0.28
C GLU A 410 -35.91 61.73 -0.96
N ARG A 411 -35.81 62.70 -1.86
CA ARG A 411 -36.59 62.77 -3.09
C ARG A 411 -35.66 62.72 -4.28
N VAL A 412 -36.12 62.07 -5.35
CA VAL A 412 -35.33 61.89 -6.59
C VAL A 412 -34.77 63.22 -7.13
N ASP A 413 -35.53 64.31 -7.01
CA ASP A 413 -35.13 65.67 -7.44
C ASP A 413 -34.19 66.42 -6.48
N GLY A 414 -33.93 65.89 -5.29
CA GLY A 414 -33.11 66.51 -4.24
C GLY A 414 -33.87 67.50 -3.32
N THR A 415 -35.20 67.57 -3.41
CA THR A 415 -36.03 68.42 -2.52
C THR A 415 -36.39 67.76 -1.19
N GLY A 416 -35.91 66.53 -0.98
CA GLY A 416 -36.13 65.75 0.22
C GLY A 416 -35.25 66.18 1.40
N TYR A 417 -35.30 65.39 2.46
CA TYR A 417 -34.52 65.59 3.68
C TYR A 417 -34.00 64.23 4.18
N PRO A 418 -32.95 64.21 5.03
CA PRO A 418 -32.27 65.33 5.69
C PRO A 418 -31.11 65.96 4.90
N SER A 419 -30.60 65.31 3.85
CA SER A 419 -29.40 65.76 3.11
C SER A 419 -29.70 66.45 1.79
N GLY A 420 -30.91 66.28 1.23
CA GLY A 420 -31.28 66.90 -0.05
C GLY A 420 -30.50 66.29 -1.24
N ILE A 421 -30.24 64.98 -1.16
CA ILE A 421 -29.47 64.24 -2.17
C ILE A 421 -30.37 63.78 -3.33
N LYS A 422 -29.78 63.55 -4.50
CA LYS A 422 -30.51 63.16 -5.72
C LYS A 422 -30.50 61.65 -5.93
N LYS A 423 -31.34 61.17 -6.86
CA LYS A 423 -31.58 59.75 -7.17
C LYS A 423 -30.34 58.85 -7.10
N GLU A 424 -29.23 59.30 -7.67
CA GLU A 424 -27.98 58.52 -7.80
C GLU A 424 -27.33 58.21 -6.44
N ASP A 425 -27.56 59.06 -5.43
CA ASP A 425 -26.97 58.95 -4.09
C ASP A 425 -27.94 58.31 -3.06
N ILE A 426 -29.21 58.16 -3.43
CA ILE A 426 -30.25 57.54 -2.62
C ILE A 426 -30.21 56.02 -2.84
N LEU A 427 -29.99 55.29 -1.75
CA LEU A 427 -30.06 53.82 -1.74
C LEU A 427 -31.41 53.35 -2.30
N PHE A 428 -31.36 52.25 -3.05
CA PHE A 428 -32.54 51.80 -3.77
C PHE A 428 -33.65 51.34 -2.82
N GLU A 429 -33.26 50.72 -1.70
CA GLU A 429 -34.15 50.36 -0.60
C GLU A 429 -34.90 51.58 -0.05
N ALA A 430 -34.21 52.72 0.12
CA ALA A 430 -34.82 53.96 0.59
C ALA A 430 -35.80 54.54 -0.43
N ARG A 431 -35.51 54.43 -1.73
CA ARG A 431 -36.44 54.81 -2.81
C ARG A 431 -37.71 53.95 -2.79
N ILE A 432 -37.59 52.65 -2.51
CA ILE A 432 -38.74 51.75 -2.38
C ILE A 432 -39.56 52.09 -1.13
N ILE A 433 -38.92 52.28 0.02
CA ILE A 433 -39.60 52.64 1.28
C ILE A 433 -40.32 53.99 1.13
N SER A 434 -39.72 54.99 0.49
CA SER A 434 -40.33 56.30 0.27
C SER A 434 -41.68 56.23 -0.46
N VAL A 435 -41.75 55.37 -1.48
CA VAL A 435 -42.99 55.11 -2.22
C VAL A 435 -43.99 54.33 -1.37
N ALA A 436 -43.54 53.26 -0.70
CA ALA A 436 -44.39 52.42 0.14
C ALA A 436 -45.02 53.19 1.32
N ASP A 437 -44.22 54.02 2.00
CA ASP A 437 -44.64 54.91 3.08
C ASP A 437 -45.69 55.90 2.60
N SER A 438 -45.44 56.57 1.46
CA SER A 438 -46.39 57.53 0.88
C SER A 438 -47.72 56.88 0.49
N LEU A 439 -47.67 55.66 -0.08
CA LEU A 439 -48.85 54.89 -0.44
C LEU A 439 -49.69 54.53 0.78
N ASP A 440 -49.08 53.95 1.83
CA ASP A 440 -49.81 53.60 3.05
C ASP A 440 -50.34 54.86 3.76
N ALA A 441 -49.52 55.91 3.87
CA ALA A 441 -49.90 57.15 4.53
C ALA A 441 -51.13 57.84 3.93
N MET A 442 -51.34 57.70 2.61
CA MET A 442 -52.51 58.23 1.90
C MET A 442 -53.71 57.26 1.87
N ALA A 443 -53.44 55.95 1.78
CA ALA A 443 -54.47 54.92 1.62
C ALA A 443 -55.08 54.43 2.95
N SER A 444 -54.37 54.56 4.07
CA SER A 444 -54.81 54.06 5.37
C SER A 444 -55.64 55.08 6.16
N HIS A 445 -56.66 54.61 6.89
CA HIS A 445 -57.47 55.44 7.78
C HIS A 445 -56.67 55.84 9.02
N ARG A 446 -56.67 57.14 9.35
CA ARG A 446 -56.08 57.66 10.60
C ARG A 446 -57.18 58.20 11.51
N PRO A 447 -57.04 58.15 12.85
CA PRO A 447 -58.11 58.51 13.80
C PRO A 447 -58.76 59.90 13.60
N TYR A 448 -58.07 60.84 12.93
CA TYR A 448 -58.54 62.21 12.67
C TYR A 448 -58.46 62.64 11.20
N ARG A 449 -58.09 61.71 10.30
CA ARG A 449 -58.03 61.96 8.85
C ARG A 449 -58.60 60.74 8.13
N PRO A 450 -59.80 60.83 7.53
CA PRO A 450 -60.31 59.74 6.70
C PRO A 450 -59.32 59.46 5.57
N SER A 451 -59.18 58.18 5.21
CA SER A 451 -58.37 57.76 4.06
C SER A 451 -58.78 58.57 2.83
N LEU A 452 -57.79 58.96 2.02
CA LEU A 452 -58.04 59.61 0.73
C LEU A 452 -58.45 58.59 -0.35
N GLY A 453 -58.33 57.29 -0.05
CA GLY A 453 -58.60 56.18 -0.94
C GLY A 453 -57.32 55.65 -1.61
N ARG A 454 -57.32 54.35 -1.92
CA ARG A 454 -56.21 53.66 -2.60
C ARG A 454 -55.96 54.25 -3.99
N GLU A 455 -57.03 54.58 -4.72
CA GLU A 455 -56.99 55.20 -6.04
C GLU A 455 -56.38 56.60 -6.00
N TYR A 456 -56.62 57.35 -4.93
CA TYR A 456 -56.00 58.66 -4.75
C TYR A 456 -54.50 58.53 -4.47
N ALA A 457 -54.12 57.61 -3.58
CA ALA A 457 -52.72 57.36 -3.26
C ALA A 457 -51.90 57.04 -4.51
N ILE A 458 -52.42 56.15 -5.38
CA ILE A 458 -51.78 55.82 -6.66
C ILE A 458 -51.70 57.02 -7.58
N LYS A 459 -52.79 57.79 -7.75
CA LYS A 459 -52.78 58.99 -8.60
C LYS A 459 -51.75 60.02 -8.16
N GLU A 460 -51.59 60.23 -6.85
CA GLU A 460 -50.62 61.19 -6.33
C GLU A 460 -49.17 60.71 -6.51
N VAL A 461 -48.90 59.41 -6.31
CA VAL A 461 -47.58 58.84 -6.57
C VAL A 461 -47.24 58.89 -8.05
N VAL A 462 -48.19 58.58 -8.94
CA VAL A 462 -48.03 58.68 -10.41
C VAL A 462 -47.75 60.12 -10.83
N LYS A 463 -48.47 61.09 -10.27
CA LYS A 463 -48.29 62.53 -10.58
C LYS A 463 -46.88 63.02 -10.26
N ASN A 464 -46.25 62.50 -9.19
CA ASN A 464 -44.93 62.90 -8.75
C ASN A 464 -43.82 61.90 -9.16
N LYS A 465 -44.12 60.98 -10.10
CA LYS A 465 -43.18 60.01 -10.66
C LYS A 465 -42.02 60.72 -11.36
N GLY A 466 -40.79 60.31 -11.05
CA GLY A 466 -39.57 60.90 -11.60
C GLY A 466 -39.20 62.27 -11.01
N VAL A 467 -40.03 62.82 -10.12
CA VAL A 467 -39.76 64.08 -9.40
C VAL A 467 -39.46 63.76 -7.95
N PHE A 468 -40.45 63.24 -7.21
CA PHE A 468 -40.24 62.82 -5.82
C PHE A 468 -39.87 61.35 -5.73
N TYR A 469 -40.53 60.53 -6.55
CA TYR A 469 -40.44 59.07 -6.48
C TYR A 469 -39.67 58.50 -7.66
N ASP A 470 -39.02 57.36 -7.44
CA ASP A 470 -38.34 56.64 -8.51
C ASP A 470 -39.34 56.04 -9.50
N SER A 471 -39.14 56.34 -10.78
CA SER A 471 -39.98 55.86 -11.87
C SER A 471 -40.18 54.35 -11.88
N ASP A 472 -39.11 53.58 -11.65
CA ASP A 472 -39.16 52.12 -11.78
C ASP A 472 -39.95 51.48 -10.61
N VAL A 473 -39.79 52.07 -9.42
CA VAL A 473 -40.51 51.68 -8.20
C VAL A 473 -41.99 52.00 -8.33
N VAL A 474 -42.32 53.19 -8.82
CA VAL A 474 -43.72 53.60 -9.06
C VAL A 474 -44.38 52.68 -10.09
N ASP A 475 -43.70 52.36 -11.19
CA ASP A 475 -44.23 51.47 -12.22
C ASP A 475 -44.51 50.06 -11.70
N ALA A 476 -43.64 49.54 -10.83
CA ALA A 476 -43.88 48.27 -10.15
C ALA A 476 -45.12 48.34 -9.24
N GLY A 477 -45.27 49.42 -8.47
CA GLY A 477 -46.45 49.68 -7.64
C GLY A 477 -47.75 49.77 -8.44
N ILE A 478 -47.74 50.45 -9.59
CA ILE A 478 -48.91 50.54 -10.49
C ILE A 478 -49.33 49.16 -10.98
N ARG A 479 -48.38 48.35 -11.47
CA ARG A 479 -48.68 46.98 -11.94
C ARG A 479 -49.32 46.14 -10.84
N LEU A 480 -48.76 46.19 -9.62
CA LEU A 480 -49.32 45.49 -8.46
C LEU A 480 -50.72 46.01 -8.09
N PHE A 481 -50.99 47.30 -8.28
CA PHE A 481 -52.31 47.87 -8.00
C PHE A 481 -53.35 47.40 -9.02
N GLU A 482 -53.00 47.36 -10.30
CA GLU A 482 -53.86 46.87 -11.38
C GLU A 482 -54.17 45.37 -11.23
N GLU A 483 -53.22 44.60 -10.70
CA GLU A 483 -53.37 43.18 -10.34
C GLU A 483 -54.16 42.95 -9.04
N GLY A 484 -54.50 44.01 -8.30
CA GLY A 484 -55.21 43.94 -7.02
C GLY A 484 -54.31 43.62 -5.81
N CYS A 485 -53.05 43.26 -6.04
CA CYS A 485 -52.16 42.70 -5.03
C CYS A 485 -51.39 43.72 -4.18
N LEU A 486 -51.41 45.02 -4.53
CA LEU A 486 -50.59 46.01 -3.83
C LEU A 486 -50.96 46.16 -2.35
N PHE A 487 -52.25 46.25 -2.03
CA PHE A 487 -52.77 46.51 -0.68
C PHE A 487 -53.39 45.29 0.00
N ASP A 488 -53.32 44.10 -0.61
CA ASP A 488 -53.94 42.90 -0.06
C ASP A 488 -53.26 42.45 1.24
N GLN A 489 -54.00 41.72 2.09
CA GLN A 489 -53.44 41.19 3.32
C GLN A 489 -52.93 39.75 3.19
N GLU A 490 -53.18 39.08 2.06
CA GLU A 490 -52.78 37.70 1.77
C GLU A 490 -51.40 37.60 1.09
N GLU A 491 -50.67 36.51 1.33
CA GLU A 491 -49.25 36.32 0.95
C GLU A 491 -49.02 36.05 -0.55
N THR A 492 -50.06 35.83 -1.36
CA THR A 492 -49.89 35.45 -2.78
C THR A 492 -50.71 36.31 -3.73
N CYS A 493 -50.03 36.99 -4.64
CA CYS A 493 -50.63 37.51 -5.87
C CYS A 493 -50.77 36.35 -6.86
N SER A 494 -51.95 36.15 -7.43
CA SER A 494 -52.23 35.02 -8.33
C SER A 494 -51.58 35.15 -9.71
#